data_AF-A0AAJ2U647-F1
#
_entry.id   AF-A0AAJ2U647-F1
#
_cell.length_a   1.000
_cell.length_b   1.000
_cell.length_c   1.000
_cell.angle_alpha   90.00
_cell.angle_beta   90.00
_cell.angle_gamma   90.00
#
_symmetry.space_group_name_H-M   'P 1'
#
loop_
_entity.id
_entity.type
_entity.pdbx_description
1 polymer ?
#
loop_
_entity_poly.entity_id
_entity_poly.type
_entity_poly.pdbx_seq_one_letter_code
_entity_poly.pdbx_strand_id
1 'polypeptide(L)' 'MKLLNKIRSFSFSKPDHLAYISPTEEITYGELWRHSEQIAAFLLQENFDRHLPIIVYGHMDASMIESFLG' A
#
# COMPACT_ATOMS: atom_id res chain seq x y z
N MET A 1 -14.68 -1.40 0.20
CA MET A 1 -14.31 -2.21 1.39
C MET A 1 -14.18 -1.32 2.61
N LYS A 2 -14.75 -1.69 3.77
CA LYS A 2 -14.71 -0.83 4.98
C LYS A 2 -13.28 -0.61 5.51
N LEU A 3 -12.36 -1.55 5.29
CA LEU A 3 -10.96 -1.45 5.74
C LEU A 3 -10.17 -0.44 4.91
N LEU A 4 -10.11 -0.59 3.59
CA LEU A 4 -9.41 0.36 2.70
C LEU A 4 -9.90 1.80 2.89
N ASN A 5 -11.20 2.01 3.04
CA ASN A 5 -11.75 3.34 3.30
C ASN A 5 -11.27 3.93 4.64
N LYS A 6 -11.08 3.11 5.68
CA LYS A 6 -10.52 3.56 6.96
C LYS A 6 -9.04 3.92 6.83
N ILE A 7 -8.25 3.10 6.12
CA ILE A 7 -6.83 3.37 5.86
C ILE A 7 -6.68 4.67 5.07
N ARG A 8 -7.46 4.84 3.99
CA ARG A 8 -7.52 6.07 3.21
C ARG A 8 -7.87 7.28 4.06
N SER A 9 -8.91 7.18 4.89
CA SER A 9 -9.31 8.31 5.75
C SER A 9 -8.21 8.65 6.75
N PHE A 10 -7.52 7.63 7.30
CA PHE A 10 -6.42 7.83 8.22
C PHE A 10 -5.23 8.51 7.53
N SER A 11 -4.85 8.10 6.32
CA SER A 11 -3.75 8.72 5.57
C SER A 11 -4.00 10.18 5.22
N PHE A 12 -5.25 10.60 5.01
CA PHE A 12 -5.57 12.03 4.85
C PHE A 12 -5.63 12.79 6.18
N SER A 13 -6.12 12.16 7.25
CA SER A 13 -6.27 12.83 8.55
C SER A 13 -4.96 12.94 9.35
N LYS A 14 -4.04 12.00 9.15
CA LYS A 14 -2.78 11.84 9.89
C LYS A 14 -1.68 11.36 8.92
N PRO A 15 -1.34 12.16 7.89
CA PRO A 15 -0.42 11.74 6.84
C PRO A 15 0.96 11.38 7.39
N ASP A 16 1.48 12.13 8.35
CA ASP A 16 2.84 11.95 8.89
C ASP A 16 2.94 10.90 10.00
N HIS A 17 1.83 10.23 10.34
CA HIS A 17 1.88 9.17 11.35
C HIS A 17 2.55 7.93 10.76
N LEU A 18 3.46 7.31 11.52
CA LEU A 18 4.14 6.08 11.10
C LEU A 18 3.12 4.96 10.89
N ALA A 19 3.17 4.33 9.72
CA ALA A 19 2.37 3.17 9.34
C ALA A 19 3.20 1.87 9.44
N TYR A 20 4.51 1.98 9.23
CA TYR A 20 5.43 0.86 9.26
C TYR A 20 6.80 1.31 9.74
N ILE A 21 7.44 0.46 10.54
CA ILE A 21 8.73 0.72 11.19
C ILE A 21 9.55 -0.57 11.09
N SER A 22 10.75 -0.47 10.56
CA SER A 22 11.78 -1.50 10.60
C SER A 22 13.13 -0.88 11.00
N PRO A 23 14.18 -1.69 11.22
CA PRO A 23 15.51 -1.15 11.52
C PRO A 23 16.12 -0.29 10.40
N THR A 24 15.65 -0.44 9.16
CA THR A 24 16.25 0.20 7.98
C THR A 24 15.38 1.28 7.36
N GLU A 25 14.07 1.25 7.62
CA GLU A 25 13.14 2.21 7.05
C GLU A 25 11.91 2.43 7.92
N GLU A 26 11.33 3.61 7.76
CA GLU A 26 10.05 3.99 8.32
C GLU A 26 9.24 4.63 7.20
N ILE A 27 7.96 4.28 7.10
CA ILE A 27 7.03 4.95 6.19
C ILE A 27 5.79 5.42 6.94
N THR A 28 5.31 6.58 6.52
CA THR A 28 4.11 7.21 7.05
C THR A 28 2.84 6.68 6.36
N TYR A 29 1.67 6.93 6.95
CA TYR A 29 0.40 6.57 6.33
C TYR A 29 0.15 7.33 5.01
N GLY A 30 0.67 8.56 4.88
CA GLY A 30 0.62 9.32 3.64
C GLY A 30 1.46 8.66 2.53
N GLU A 31 2.66 8.19 2.86
CA GLU A 31 3.53 7.46 1.94
C GLU A 31 2.95 6.11 1.56
N LEU A 32 2.54 5.30 2.54
CA LEU A 32 1.90 4.01 2.31
C LEU A 32 0.73 4.14 1.32
N TRP A 33 -0.19 5.06 1.57
CA TRP A 33 -1.34 5.24 0.69
C TRP A 33 -0.92 5.69 -0.71
N ARG A 34 0.03 6.64 -0.82
CA ARG A 34 0.51 7.13 -2.11
C ARG A 34 1.21 6.04 -2.92
N HIS A 35 2.09 5.25 -2.31
CA HIS A 35 2.81 4.17 -2.98
C HIS A 35 1.86 3.04 -3.39
N SER A 36 0.93 2.64 -2.52
CA SER A 36 -0.09 1.65 -2.87
C SER A 36 -0.97 2.10 -4.03
N GLU A 37 -1.44 3.35 -4.06
CA GLU A 37 -2.23 3.85 -5.19
C GLU A 37 -1.43 3.88 -6.51
N GLN A 38 -0.11 4.10 -6.44
CA GLN A 38 0.78 4.02 -7.62
C GLN A 38 0.88 2.58 -8.15
N ILE A 39 1.00 1.60 -7.26
CA ILE A 39 0.99 0.17 -7.61
C ILE A 39 -0.37 -0.22 -8.21
N ALA A 40 -1.47 0.18 -7.55
CA ALA A 40 -2.84 -0.06 -8.04
C ALA A 40 -3.05 0.53 -9.44
N ALA A 41 -2.63 1.79 -9.65
CA ALA A 41 -2.77 2.47 -10.93
C ALA A 41 -1.98 1.75 -12.03
N PHE A 42 -0.78 1.25 -11.72
CA PHE A 42 0.01 0.45 -12.65
C PHE A 42 -0.69 -0.87 -12.99
N LEU A 43 -1.14 -1.64 -11.98
CA LEU A 43 -1.84 -2.91 -12.20
C LEU A 43 -3.15 -2.76 -12.98
N LEU A 44 -3.86 -1.64 -12.83
CA LEU A 44 -5.08 -1.35 -13.58
C LEU A 44 -4.82 -1.04 -15.06
N GLN A 45 -3.60 -0.66 -15.43
CA GLN A 45 -3.21 -0.48 -16.83
C GLN A 45 -2.89 -1.81 -17.52
N GLU A 46 -2.57 -2.83 -16.73
CA GLU A 46 -2.37 -4.18 -17.22
C GLU A 46 -3.73 -4.84 -17.52
N ASN A 47 -3.83 -5.54 -18.66
CA ASN A 47 -5.07 -6.16 -19.11
C ASN A 47 -5.32 -7.53 -18.45
N PHE A 48 -5.26 -7.57 -17.11
CA PHE A 48 -5.47 -8.77 -16.32
C PHE A 48 -6.94 -9.09 -16.10
N ASP A 49 -7.22 -10.37 -15.83
CA ASP A 49 -8.49 -10.72 -15.20
C ASP A 49 -8.56 -10.06 -13.83
N ARG A 50 -9.70 -9.44 -13.52
CA ARG A 50 -9.95 -8.74 -12.26
C ARG A 50 -9.68 -9.58 -11.02
N HIS A 51 -9.78 -10.91 -11.11
CA HIS A 51 -9.57 -11.83 -9.98
C HIS A 51 -8.27 -12.63 -10.10
N LEU A 52 -7.37 -12.25 -11.01
CA LEU A 52 -6.06 -12.88 -11.12
C LEU A 52 -5.30 -12.67 -9.79
N PRO A 53 -4.90 -13.74 -9.08
CA PRO A 53 -4.08 -13.59 -7.88
C PRO A 53 -2.68 -13.10 -8.26
N ILE A 54 -2.18 -12.10 -7.53
CA ILE A 54 -0.84 -11.55 -7.68
C ILE A 54 0.04 -12.06 -6.54
N ILE A 55 1.21 -12.60 -6.88
CA ILE A 55 2.19 -13.04 -5.89
C ILE A 55 3.04 -11.82 -5.49
N VAL A 56 3.09 -11.55 -4.19
CA VAL A 56 4.00 -10.57 -3.59
C VAL A 56 5.12 -11.34 -2.89
N TYR A 57 6.36 -11.12 -3.31
CA TYR A 57 7.54 -11.80 -2.78
C TYR A 57 8.52 -10.80 -2.17
N GLY A 58 9.01 -11.09 -0.97
CA GLY A 58 9.97 -10.25 -0.26
C GLY A 58 10.16 -10.71 1.18
N HIS A 59 10.79 -9.85 1.99
CA HIS A 59 11.01 -10.10 3.41
C HIS A 59 10.06 -9.27 4.30
N MET A 60 10.59 -8.51 5.24
CA MET A 60 9.86 -7.62 6.12
C MET A 60 10.26 -6.18 5.77
N ASP A 61 10.06 -5.79 4.52
CA ASP A 61 10.29 -4.43 4.02
C ASP A 61 8.94 -3.72 3.84
N ALA A 62 8.92 -2.39 3.88
CA ALA A 62 7.73 -1.57 3.72
C ALA A 62 7.01 -1.82 2.39
N SER A 63 7.78 -2.13 1.35
CA SER A 63 7.26 -2.49 0.02
C SER A 63 6.27 -3.67 0.04
N MET A 64 6.34 -4.55 1.04
CA MET A 64 5.40 -5.66 1.21
C MET A 64 3.99 -5.16 1.50
N ILE A 65 3.84 -4.24 2.46
CA ILE A 65 2.52 -3.70 2.81
C ILE A 65 2.02 -2.73 1.75
N GLU A 66 2.92 -2.01 1.07
CA GLU A 66 2.56 -1.18 -0.08
C GLU A 66 1.93 -2.04 -1.19
N SER A 67 2.55 -3.18 -1.50
CA SER A 67 2.11 -4.14 -2.52
C SER A 67 0.85 -4.91 -2.13
N PHE A 68 0.59 -5.16 -0.84
CA PHE A 68 -0.66 -5.79 -0.41
C PHE A 68 -1.88 -4.86 -0.55
N LEU A 69 -1.66 -3.55 -0.52
CA LEU A 69 -2.72 -2.55 -0.62
C LEU A 69 -2.97 -2.07 -2.05
N GLY A 70 -1.95 -2.08 -2.91
CA GLY A 70 -2.06 -1.75 -4.34
C GLY A 70 -2.87 -2.77 -5.12
#